data_AF-A0A953ZAN6-F1
#
_entry.id   AF-A0A953ZAN6-F1
#
_cell.length_a   1.000
_cell.length_b   1.000
_cell.length_c   1.000
_cell.angle_alpha   90.00
_cell.angle_beta   90.00
_cell.angle_gamma   90.00
#
_symmetry.space_group_name_H-M   'P 1'
#
loop_
_entity.id
_entity.type
_entity.pdbx_description
1 polymer ?
#
loop_
_entity_poly.entity_id
_entity_poly.type
_entity_poly.pdbx_seq_one_letter_code
_entity_poly.pdbx_strand_id
1 'polypeptide(L)'
;MRRYALTALLVLLALCNTAAQDAPTTEKPAKPTDSVYESYDDFGVVQPFYQIDYRPLVESSGLQYWQGAWWSHNDSGGAPVLFRGDDPSFKGAQPYHIKGAKAVDWEEITIIGDDLLICDIGDNGRRRDDLRLYRVAWNAKTAEVTLKATYEISYPDGKHDAEAVAVVGDKLTIVSKHRGEGYTGVYQFDELKENEANVATLVGKLD
;
A
#
# COMPACT_ATOMS: atom_id res chain seq x y z
N MET A 1 22.43 26.37 -2.69
CA MET A 1 22.14 25.10 -2.00
C MET A 1 20.81 24.58 -2.53
N ARG A 2 20.72 23.36 -3.07
CA ARG A 2 19.43 22.75 -3.45
C ARG A 2 18.96 21.85 -2.29
N ARG A 3 17.69 21.96 -1.91
CA ARG A 3 17.02 20.99 -1.04
C ARG A 3 16.40 19.92 -1.94
N TYR A 4 16.53 18.66 -1.56
CA TYR A 4 15.73 17.57 -2.13
C TYR A 4 14.49 17.39 -1.25
N ALA A 5 13.33 17.25 -1.88
CA ALA A 5 12.11 16.81 -1.20
C ALA A 5 11.85 15.35 -1.59
N LEU A 6 11.58 14.50 -0.61
CA LEU A 6 11.01 13.18 -0.86
C LEU A 6 9.50 13.34 -1.03
N THR A 7 8.96 12.90 -2.16
CA THR A 7 7.52 12.82 -2.38
C THR A 7 7.09 11.37 -2.21
N ALA A 8 6.51 11.04 -1.06
CA ALA A 8 5.72 9.83 -0.93
C ALA A 8 4.35 10.07 -1.58
N LEU A 9 3.89 9.13 -2.40
CA LEU A 9 2.58 9.17 -3.04
C LEU A 9 1.64 8.23 -2.27
N LEU A 10 0.53 8.75 -1.76
CA LEU A 10 -0.54 7.96 -1.16
C LEU A 10 -1.76 8.05 -2.08
N VAL A 11 -2.35 6.90 -2.44
CA VAL A 11 -3.56 6.84 -3.28
C VAL A 11 -4.73 6.40 -2.40
N LEU A 12 -5.87 7.09 -2.52
CA LEU A 12 -7.12 6.69 -1.87
C LEU A 12 -8.29 6.87 -2.84
N LEU A 13 -9.10 5.83 -3.00
CA LEU A 13 -10.24 5.82 -3.91
C LEU A 13 -11.57 5.84 -3.14
N ALA A 14 -12.42 6.82 -3.44
CA ALA A 14 -13.80 6.87 -2.96
C ALA A 14 -14.71 7.45 -4.06
N LEU A 15 -15.71 6.68 -4.48
CA LEU A 15 -16.76 7.12 -5.41
C LEU A 15 -17.92 7.74 -4.64
N CYS A 16 -18.48 8.83 -5.16
CA CYS A 16 -19.62 9.54 -4.58
C CYS A 16 -20.75 9.71 -5.61
N ASN A 17 -22.00 9.78 -5.14
CA ASN A 17 -23.14 10.18 -5.94
C ASN A 17 -24.18 10.91 -5.07
N THR A 18 -24.73 12.01 -5.60
CA THR A 18 -25.65 12.94 -4.94
C THR A 18 -27.13 12.57 -5.23
N ALA A 19 -28.20 13.24 -4.76
CA ALA A 19 -28.41 14.56 -4.12
C ALA A 19 -29.76 14.59 -3.36
N ALA A 20 -30.01 15.61 -2.50
CA ALA A 20 -31.30 16.33 -2.31
C ALA A 20 -31.33 17.21 -1.02
N GLN A 21 -32.31 18.13 -0.95
CA GLN A 21 -32.63 19.09 0.14
C GLN A 21 -34.16 19.26 0.21
N ASP A 22 -34.82 19.79 1.26
CA ASP A 22 -34.43 20.35 2.58
C ASP A 22 -35.14 19.53 3.71
N ALA A 23 -35.43 19.91 4.98
CA ALA A 23 -35.51 21.18 5.72
C ALA A 23 -35.36 20.94 7.26
N PRO A 24 -35.29 21.99 8.14
CA PRO A 24 -34.72 21.84 9.48
C PRO A 24 -35.71 21.66 10.65
N THR A 25 -35.39 20.74 11.58
CA THR A 25 -35.90 20.75 12.98
C THR A 25 -34.96 20.05 13.99
N THR A 26 -34.66 20.76 15.09
CA THR A 26 -34.39 20.30 16.48
C THR A 26 -33.34 19.20 16.81
N GLU A 27 -32.34 19.64 17.60
CA GLU A 27 -31.57 18.94 18.65
C GLU A 27 -30.58 17.79 18.36
N LYS A 28 -29.30 18.04 18.72
CA LYS A 28 -28.52 17.23 19.68
C LYS A 28 -27.39 18.08 20.31
N PRO A 29 -26.80 17.69 21.46
CA PRO A 29 -25.63 18.37 22.01
C PRO A 29 -24.42 18.31 21.07
N ALA A 30 -23.53 19.30 21.17
CA ALA A 30 -22.33 19.36 20.34
C ALA A 30 -21.44 18.12 20.53
N LYS A 31 -21.00 17.53 19.43
CA LYS A 31 -19.89 16.56 19.39
C LYS A 31 -18.62 17.30 19.85
N PRO A 32 -17.66 16.65 20.55
CA PRO A 32 -16.40 17.29 20.90
C PRO A 32 -15.72 17.88 19.66
N THR A 33 -15.46 19.18 19.72
CA THR A 33 -14.63 19.89 18.74
C THR A 33 -13.19 19.68 19.16
N ASP A 34 -12.48 18.81 18.42
CA ASP A 34 -11.03 18.83 18.14
C ASP A 34 -10.60 17.50 17.48
N SER A 35 -11.27 17.16 16.38
CA SER A 35 -10.65 16.34 15.31
C SER A 35 -10.18 17.33 14.25
N VAL A 36 -8.86 17.43 14.01
CA VAL A 36 -8.25 18.51 13.22
C VAL A 36 -8.44 18.28 11.72
N TYR A 37 -9.67 18.51 11.24
CA TYR A 37 -9.97 18.63 9.82
C TYR A 37 -9.58 20.02 9.31
N GLU A 38 -8.28 20.31 9.25
CA GLU A 38 -7.77 21.28 8.27
C GLU A 38 -7.85 20.67 6.87
N SER A 39 -9.08 20.50 6.37
CA SER A 39 -9.33 20.27 4.95
C SER A 39 -9.08 21.59 4.21
N TYR A 40 -7.86 21.79 3.73
CA TYR A 40 -7.52 22.91 2.87
C TYR A 40 -8.34 22.81 1.57
N ASP A 41 -9.17 23.81 1.27
CA ASP A 41 -9.96 23.84 0.02
C ASP A 41 -9.09 23.88 -1.26
N ASP A 42 -7.79 24.16 -1.12
CA ASP A 42 -6.76 24.16 -2.17
C ASP A 42 -6.24 22.75 -2.57
N PHE A 43 -7.07 21.70 -2.48
CA PHE A 43 -6.73 20.41 -3.08
C PHE A 43 -6.70 20.53 -4.62
N GLY A 44 -5.49 20.66 -5.17
CA GLY A 44 -5.26 20.80 -6.61
C GLY A 44 -5.88 19.65 -7.42
N VAL A 45 -6.60 20.00 -8.50
CA VAL A 45 -7.33 19.02 -9.31
C VAL A 45 -6.38 18.00 -9.95
N VAL A 46 -6.38 16.78 -9.43
CA VAL A 46 -5.57 15.66 -9.94
C VAL A 46 -5.96 15.38 -11.39
N GLN A 47 -5.00 15.54 -12.30
CA GLN A 47 -5.14 15.16 -13.71
C GLN A 47 -4.49 13.80 -13.94
N PRO A 48 -5.14 12.85 -14.64
CA PRO A 48 -4.51 11.60 -15.04
C PRO A 48 -3.27 11.86 -15.92
N PHE A 49 -2.10 11.45 -15.45
CA PHE A 49 -0.84 11.62 -16.18
C PHE A 49 -0.56 10.45 -17.14
N TYR A 50 -0.95 9.24 -16.75
CA TYR A 50 -0.94 8.01 -17.55
C TYR A 50 -2.20 7.18 -17.23
N GLN A 51 -2.49 6.22 -18.11
CA GLN A 51 -3.47 5.16 -17.89
C GLN A 51 -2.80 3.82 -18.18
N ILE A 52 -3.09 2.79 -17.37
CA ILE A 52 -2.61 1.43 -17.60
C ILE A 52 -3.32 0.86 -18.85
N ASP A 53 -2.53 0.40 -19.82
CA ASP A 53 -2.97 -0.20 -21.09
C ASP A 53 -2.32 -1.58 -21.27
N TYR A 54 -2.51 -2.43 -20.26
CA TYR A 54 -1.90 -3.75 -20.18
C TYR A 54 -2.84 -4.77 -19.53
N ARG A 55 -3.57 -5.53 -20.36
CA ARG A 55 -4.65 -6.44 -19.92
C ARG A 55 -4.31 -7.46 -18.81
N PRO A 56 -3.06 -7.95 -18.64
CA PRO A 56 -2.72 -8.82 -17.51
C PRO A 56 -2.62 -8.10 -16.15
N LEU A 57 -2.47 -6.76 -16.14
CA LEU A 57 -2.54 -5.92 -14.95
C LEU A 57 -3.92 -5.26 -14.93
N VAL A 58 -4.89 -5.95 -14.33
CA VAL A 58 -6.31 -5.56 -14.27
C VAL A 58 -6.62 -4.65 -13.09
N GLU A 59 -5.90 -4.81 -11.98
CA GLU A 59 -6.22 -4.20 -10.68
C GLU A 59 -4.92 -3.89 -9.93
N SER A 60 -4.25 -2.81 -10.35
CA SER A 60 -2.97 -2.35 -9.80
C SER A 60 -3.13 -1.67 -8.45
N SER A 61 -2.98 -2.40 -7.34
CA SER A 61 -2.87 -1.74 -6.02
C SER A 61 -1.49 -1.08 -5.84
N GLY A 62 -0.40 -1.81 -6.07
CA GLY A 62 0.98 -1.31 -5.83
C GLY A 62 1.66 -0.72 -7.07
N LEU A 63 2.48 0.34 -6.89
CA LEU A 63 3.26 0.97 -7.98
C LEU A 63 4.60 1.60 -7.52
N GLN A 64 5.72 1.00 -7.94
CA GLN A 64 7.08 1.45 -7.60
C GLN A 64 7.96 1.67 -8.84
N TYR A 65 8.64 2.82 -8.95
CA TYR A 65 9.75 3.00 -9.89
C TYR A 65 11.07 2.57 -9.25
N TRP A 66 11.79 1.60 -9.84
CA TRP A 66 13.04 1.07 -9.32
C TRP A 66 13.91 0.41 -10.41
N GLN A 67 15.23 0.55 -10.28
CA GLN A 67 16.25 0.11 -11.26
C GLN A 67 15.89 0.42 -12.73
N GLY A 68 15.39 1.63 -12.98
CA GLY A 68 15.10 2.15 -14.31
C GLY A 68 13.74 1.80 -14.90
N ALA A 69 12.87 1.08 -14.16
CA ALA A 69 11.55 0.65 -14.64
C ALA A 69 10.45 0.77 -13.58
N TRP A 70 9.21 0.69 -14.05
CA TRP A 70 8.00 0.64 -13.24
C TRP A 70 7.67 -0.81 -12.89
N TRP A 71 7.30 -1.03 -11.63
CA TRP A 71 6.95 -2.30 -11.05
C TRP A 71 5.57 -2.21 -10.42
N SER A 72 4.74 -3.22 -10.67
CA SER A 72 3.37 -3.32 -10.15
C SER A 72 2.95 -4.80 -10.11
N HIS A 73 1.84 -5.08 -9.45
CA HIS A 73 1.17 -6.39 -9.39
C HIS A 73 -0.34 -6.17 -9.40
N ASN A 74 -1.10 -7.24 -9.64
CA ASN A 74 -2.52 -7.23 -9.28
C ASN A 74 -2.69 -7.34 -7.76
N ASP A 75 -3.86 -6.97 -7.26
CA ASP A 75 -4.33 -7.23 -5.89
C ASP A 75 -4.49 -8.74 -5.58
N SER A 76 -5.69 -9.29 -5.72
CA SER A 76 -6.10 -10.47 -4.94
C SER A 76 -6.39 -11.69 -5.80
N GLY A 77 -6.30 -12.87 -5.18
CA GLY A 77 -6.66 -14.17 -5.77
C GLY A 77 -5.90 -14.62 -7.02
N GLY A 78 -4.89 -13.86 -7.46
CA GLY A 78 -4.14 -14.06 -8.70
C GLY A 78 -2.96 -15.02 -8.57
N ALA A 79 -2.16 -15.09 -9.64
CA ALA A 79 -0.82 -15.66 -9.57
C ALA A 79 0.16 -14.61 -9.00
N PRO A 80 1.14 -14.98 -8.15
CA PRO A 80 2.13 -14.06 -7.60
C PRO A 80 3.08 -13.59 -8.71
N VAL A 81 2.77 -12.45 -9.32
CA VAL A 81 3.42 -11.91 -10.53
C VAL A 81 3.71 -10.43 -10.34
N LEU A 82 4.98 -10.06 -10.53
CA LEU A 82 5.34 -8.67 -10.80
C LEU A 82 5.28 -8.40 -12.30
N PHE A 83 4.75 -7.24 -12.68
CA PHE A 83 4.86 -6.70 -14.03
C PHE A 83 5.93 -5.61 -14.03
N ARG A 84 6.86 -5.68 -14.99
CA ARG A 84 7.88 -4.66 -15.23
C ARG A 84 7.56 -3.89 -16.52
N GLY A 85 7.19 -2.62 -16.40
CA GLY A 85 6.98 -1.71 -17.52
C GLY A 85 8.13 -0.69 -17.66
N ASP A 86 8.46 -0.29 -18.88
CA ASP A 86 9.43 0.81 -19.09
C ASP A 86 8.76 2.20 -18.92
N ASP A 87 7.42 2.27 -18.94
CA ASP A 87 6.61 3.45 -18.62
C ASP A 87 5.35 3.08 -17.78
N PRO A 88 4.67 4.05 -17.12
CA PRO A 88 3.55 3.78 -16.20
C PRO A 88 2.28 3.20 -16.85
N SER A 89 2.16 3.16 -18.18
CA SER A 89 1.05 2.47 -18.85
C SER A 89 1.19 0.94 -18.81
N PHE A 90 2.38 0.42 -18.47
CA PHE A 90 2.74 -1.00 -18.57
C PHE A 90 2.52 -1.61 -19.97
N LYS A 91 2.38 -0.81 -21.03
CA LYS A 91 2.05 -1.28 -22.38
C LYS A 91 3.19 -2.14 -22.96
N GLY A 92 3.01 -3.46 -22.92
CA GLY A 92 4.05 -4.43 -23.31
C GLY A 92 4.97 -4.87 -22.16
N ALA A 93 4.57 -4.61 -20.91
CA ALA A 93 5.29 -5.03 -19.71
C ALA A 93 5.59 -6.54 -19.68
N GLN A 94 6.64 -6.89 -18.96
CA GLN A 94 7.12 -8.26 -18.81
C GLN A 94 6.63 -8.84 -17.46
N PRO A 95 5.94 -10.00 -17.46
CA PRO A 95 5.48 -10.66 -16.25
C PRO A 95 6.55 -11.57 -15.64
N TYR A 96 6.72 -11.48 -14.31
CA TYR A 96 7.71 -12.23 -13.54
C TYR A 96 7.06 -12.96 -12.37
N HIS A 97 6.93 -14.29 -12.50
CA HIS A 97 6.35 -15.15 -11.46
C HIS A 97 7.31 -15.35 -10.29
N ILE A 98 6.86 -15.04 -9.07
CA ILE A 98 7.63 -15.19 -7.84
C ILE A 98 7.37 -16.58 -7.25
N LYS A 99 8.27 -17.51 -7.55
CA LYS A 99 8.22 -18.89 -7.06
C LYS A 99 8.31 -18.92 -5.53
N GLY A 100 7.35 -19.57 -4.88
CA GLY A 100 7.29 -19.72 -3.42
C GLY A 100 6.41 -18.68 -2.70
N ALA A 101 6.04 -17.59 -3.36
CA ALA A 101 5.05 -16.64 -2.83
C ALA A 101 3.61 -17.10 -3.13
N LYS A 102 2.64 -16.40 -2.54
CA LYS A 102 1.21 -16.43 -2.87
C LYS A 102 0.75 -14.98 -3.03
N ALA A 103 -0.35 -14.75 -3.73
CA ALA A 103 -1.06 -13.47 -3.75
C ALA A 103 -2.46 -13.69 -3.18
N VAL A 104 -2.67 -13.31 -1.91
CA VAL A 104 -3.99 -13.40 -1.26
C VAL A 104 -4.73 -12.07 -1.43
N ASP A 105 -4.25 -11.01 -0.78
CA ASP A 105 -4.60 -9.58 -1.01
C ASP A 105 -3.25 -8.81 -1.08
N TRP A 106 -2.69 -8.60 -2.29
CA TRP A 106 -1.41 -7.89 -2.49
C TRP A 106 -1.64 -6.41 -2.74
N GLU A 107 -1.55 -5.59 -1.69
CA GLU A 107 -1.87 -4.16 -1.82
C GLU A 107 -0.67 -3.30 -2.25
N GLU A 108 0.52 -3.42 -1.64
CA GLU A 108 1.63 -2.46 -1.91
C GLU A 108 2.97 -3.09 -2.28
N ILE A 109 3.75 -2.36 -3.08
CA ILE A 109 5.15 -2.65 -3.40
C ILE A 109 6.05 -1.45 -3.10
N THR A 110 7.10 -1.68 -2.30
CA THR A 110 8.10 -0.67 -1.94
C THR A 110 9.53 -1.19 -2.11
N ILE A 111 10.54 -0.39 -1.78
CA ILE A 111 11.97 -0.76 -1.86
C ILE A 111 12.54 -0.91 -0.45
N ILE A 112 13.26 -2.01 -0.18
CA ILE A 112 14.01 -2.21 1.06
C ILE A 112 15.50 -2.51 0.77
N GLY A 113 16.35 -1.50 0.95
CA GLY A 113 17.75 -1.54 0.51
C GLY A 113 17.86 -1.47 -1.02
N ASP A 114 18.25 -2.58 -1.65
CA ASP A 114 18.24 -2.76 -3.11
C ASP A 114 17.51 -4.06 -3.48
N ASP A 115 16.33 -4.24 -2.86
CA ASP A 115 15.34 -5.28 -3.18
C ASP A 115 13.95 -4.65 -3.20
N LEU A 116 13.01 -5.23 -3.95
CA LEU A 116 11.59 -4.93 -3.82
C LEU A 116 11.02 -5.66 -2.59
N LEU A 117 10.00 -5.06 -1.98
CA LEU A 117 9.21 -5.65 -0.89
C LEU A 117 7.73 -5.56 -1.26
N ILE A 118 7.08 -6.70 -1.40
CA ILE A 118 5.66 -6.82 -1.78
C ILE A 118 4.85 -7.18 -0.54
N CYS A 119 3.70 -6.53 -0.37
CA CYS A 119 2.95 -6.53 0.88
C CYS A 119 1.62 -7.27 0.71
N ASP A 120 1.58 -8.54 1.12
CA ASP A 120 0.38 -9.37 1.21
C ASP A 120 -0.34 -9.07 2.55
N ILE A 121 -0.94 -7.88 2.61
CA ILE A 121 -1.35 -7.21 3.86
C ILE A 121 -2.81 -6.76 3.90
N GLY A 122 -3.54 -6.83 2.77
CA GLY A 122 -4.99 -6.61 2.78
C GLY A 122 -5.69 -7.68 3.61
N ASP A 123 -6.69 -7.27 4.38
CA ASP A 123 -7.55 -8.15 5.16
C ASP A 123 -8.92 -7.50 5.27
N ASN A 124 -9.56 -7.33 4.11
CA ASN A 124 -10.88 -6.73 3.94
C ASN A 124 -11.94 -7.26 4.94
N GLY A 125 -11.78 -8.51 5.40
CA GLY A 125 -12.64 -9.18 6.37
C GLY A 125 -12.19 -9.14 7.84
N ARG A 126 -10.98 -8.66 8.15
CA ARG A 126 -10.26 -8.72 9.43
C ARG A 126 -10.22 -10.13 10.04
N ARG A 127 -9.79 -11.10 9.23
CA ARG A 127 -9.82 -12.55 9.51
C ARG A 127 -8.50 -13.26 9.24
N ARG A 128 -7.54 -12.70 8.51
CA ARG A 128 -6.29 -13.37 8.16
C ARG A 128 -5.38 -13.50 9.38
N ASP A 129 -4.72 -14.65 9.50
CA ASP A 129 -3.63 -14.93 10.45
C ASP A 129 -2.29 -15.08 9.70
N ASP A 130 -2.23 -14.62 8.45
CA ASP A 130 -1.25 -15.05 7.46
C ASP A 130 -0.73 -13.91 6.57
N LEU A 131 -0.77 -12.68 7.10
CA LEU A 131 -0.22 -11.47 6.46
C LEU A 131 1.29 -11.61 6.29
N ARG A 132 1.81 -11.26 5.10
CA ARG A 132 3.21 -11.51 4.74
C ARG A 132 3.83 -10.40 3.92
N LEU A 133 5.13 -10.24 4.07
CA LEU A 133 5.97 -9.39 3.23
C LEU A 133 6.96 -10.26 2.46
N TYR A 134 6.96 -10.14 1.12
CA TYR A 134 7.83 -10.91 0.23
C TYR A 134 8.98 -10.03 -0.28
N ARG A 135 10.22 -10.34 0.11
CA ARG A 135 11.42 -9.61 -0.33
C ARG A 135 11.98 -10.24 -1.60
N VAL A 136 12.07 -9.47 -2.67
CA VAL A 136 12.36 -9.95 -4.02
C VAL A 136 13.53 -9.17 -4.63
N ALA A 137 14.61 -9.89 -4.97
CA ALA A 137 15.68 -9.34 -5.79
C ALA A 137 15.33 -9.40 -7.28
N TRP A 138 15.89 -8.46 -8.04
CA TRP A 138 15.91 -8.46 -9.50
C TRP A 138 17.34 -8.59 -10.00
N ASN A 139 17.55 -9.49 -10.97
CA ASN A 139 18.81 -9.61 -11.69
C ASN A 139 18.67 -9.09 -13.11
N ALA A 140 19.02 -7.82 -13.33
CA ALA A 140 18.97 -7.17 -14.63
C ALA A 140 19.83 -7.83 -15.73
N LYS A 141 20.76 -8.75 -15.38
CA LYS A 141 21.61 -9.46 -16.36
C LYS A 141 20.98 -10.74 -16.90
N THR A 142 20.16 -11.42 -16.10
CA THR A 142 19.44 -12.65 -16.49
C THR A 142 17.94 -12.42 -16.72
N ALA A 143 17.44 -11.24 -16.36
CA ALA A 143 16.03 -10.88 -16.33
C ALA A 143 15.19 -11.79 -15.41
N GLU A 144 15.70 -12.05 -14.20
CA GLU A 144 15.07 -12.93 -13.21
C GLU A 144 14.67 -12.18 -11.93
N VAL A 145 13.49 -12.49 -11.41
CA VAL A 145 13.10 -12.17 -10.02
C VAL A 145 13.42 -13.36 -9.11
N THR A 146 13.88 -13.10 -7.90
CA THR A 146 14.19 -14.14 -6.89
C THR A 146 13.59 -13.75 -5.55
N LEU A 147 12.69 -14.59 -5.02
CA LEU A 147 12.25 -14.50 -3.63
C LEU A 147 13.45 -14.79 -2.71
N LYS A 148 13.84 -13.80 -1.91
CA LYS A 148 14.97 -13.90 -0.96
C LYS A 148 14.52 -14.23 0.44
N ALA A 149 13.42 -13.62 0.88
CA ALA A 149 12.87 -13.79 2.23
C ALA A 149 11.35 -13.62 2.22
N THR A 150 10.70 -14.27 3.19
CA THR A 150 9.29 -14.08 3.51
C THR A 150 9.19 -13.75 4.99
N TYR A 151 8.58 -12.63 5.33
CA TYR A 151 8.36 -12.18 6.70
C TYR A 151 6.88 -12.34 7.03
N GLU A 152 6.54 -13.17 8.03
CA GLU A 152 5.16 -13.22 8.56
C GLU A 152 4.97 -12.08 9.57
N ILE A 153 3.89 -11.31 9.41
CA ILE A 153 3.66 -10.08 10.18
C ILE A 153 2.34 -10.09 10.95
N SER A 154 2.27 -9.30 12.02
CA SER A 154 1.02 -8.98 12.71
C SER A 154 1.08 -7.59 13.36
N TYR A 155 -0.10 -7.06 13.71
CA TYR A 155 -0.24 -5.80 14.43
C TYR A 155 -0.42 -6.07 15.94
N PRO A 156 -0.05 -5.14 16.83
CA PRO A 156 0.03 -5.41 18.27
C PRO A 156 -1.33 -5.42 18.98
N ASP A 157 -2.39 -4.92 18.32
CA ASP A 157 -3.71 -4.64 18.90
C ASP A 157 -4.90 -5.23 18.11
N GLY A 158 -4.64 -6.00 17.04
CA GLY A 158 -5.70 -6.73 16.33
C GLY A 158 -5.34 -7.16 14.92
N LYS A 159 -6.36 -7.62 14.18
CA LYS A 159 -6.30 -7.79 12.72
C LYS A 159 -6.77 -6.50 12.08
N HIS A 160 -5.92 -5.89 11.27
CA HIS A 160 -6.23 -4.67 10.52
C HIS A 160 -6.07 -4.94 9.03
N ASP A 161 -6.89 -4.22 8.28
CA ASP A 161 -6.85 -4.14 6.84
C ASP A 161 -5.94 -2.95 6.44
N ALA A 162 -5.00 -3.13 5.52
CA ALA A 162 -4.01 -2.11 5.21
C ALA A 162 -3.57 -2.12 3.74
N GLU A 163 -3.39 -0.91 3.20
CA GLU A 163 -3.17 -0.67 1.77
C GLU A 163 -1.78 -0.12 1.47
N ALA A 164 -1.25 0.67 2.40
CA ALA A 164 -0.23 1.65 2.09
C ALA A 164 1.01 1.40 2.96
N VAL A 165 2.15 1.25 2.29
CA VAL A 165 3.42 0.89 2.90
C VAL A 165 4.53 1.77 2.34
N ALA A 166 5.31 2.38 3.23
CA ALA A 166 6.47 3.17 2.86
C ALA A 166 7.65 2.91 3.81
N VAL A 167 8.87 2.94 3.29
CA VAL A 167 10.06 3.01 4.13
C VAL A 167 10.31 4.48 4.50
N VAL A 168 10.19 4.80 5.79
CA VAL A 168 10.30 6.15 6.34
C VAL A 168 11.52 6.23 7.24
N GLY A 169 12.56 6.92 6.78
CA GLY A 169 13.91 6.72 7.32
C GLY A 169 14.37 5.30 6.99
N ASP A 170 14.78 4.54 8.00
CA ASP A 170 15.17 3.14 7.85
C ASP A 170 14.06 2.14 8.24
N LYS A 171 12.86 2.62 8.60
CA LYS A 171 11.75 1.79 9.11
C LYS A 171 10.68 1.53 8.08
N LEU A 172 10.23 0.28 7.97
CA LEU A 172 9.00 -0.03 7.26
C LEU A 172 7.80 0.52 8.05
N THR A 173 6.97 1.33 7.39
CA THR A 173 5.77 1.94 7.97
C THR A 173 4.54 1.49 7.18
N ILE A 174 3.53 0.97 7.87
CA ILE A 174 2.24 0.53 7.31
C ILE A 174 1.13 1.45 7.84
N VAL A 175 0.17 1.82 6.98
CA VAL A 175 -1.03 2.59 7.35
C VAL A 175 -2.28 1.75 7.08
N SER A 176 -3.14 1.58 8.08
CA SER A 176 -4.37 0.79 7.95
C SER A 176 -5.54 1.59 7.35
N LYS A 177 -6.43 0.91 6.62
CA LYS A 177 -7.77 1.42 6.32
C LYS A 177 -8.56 1.55 7.64
N HIS A 178 -9.33 2.63 7.77
CA HIS A 178 -10.32 2.74 8.84
C HIS A 178 -11.57 1.90 8.49
N ARG A 179 -11.68 0.70 9.07
CA ARG A 179 -12.82 -0.25 8.93
C ARG A 179 -13.77 -0.25 10.13
N GLY A 180 -13.73 0.80 10.95
CA GLY A 180 -14.61 1.02 12.10
C GLY A 180 -13.95 0.91 13.47
N GLU A 181 -12.62 0.86 13.54
CA GLU A 181 -11.79 0.84 14.75
C GLU A 181 -11.84 2.18 15.51
N GLY A 182 -12.28 3.26 14.87
CA GLY A 182 -12.29 4.62 15.41
C GLY A 182 -10.99 5.40 15.21
N TYR A 183 -10.05 4.87 14.42
CA TYR A 183 -8.81 5.52 14.00
C TYR A 183 -8.21 4.78 12.78
N THR A 184 -7.41 5.46 11.97
CA THR A 184 -6.43 4.84 11.06
C THR A 184 -5.12 4.66 11.85
N GLY A 185 -4.58 3.45 11.88
CA GLY A 185 -3.35 3.14 12.60
C GLY A 185 -2.10 3.33 11.75
N VAL A 186 -1.05 3.90 12.33
CA VAL A 186 0.30 3.97 11.74
C VAL A 186 1.20 3.03 12.51
N TYR A 187 1.70 1.99 11.83
CA TYR A 187 2.47 0.90 12.42
C TYR A 187 3.89 0.88 11.84
N GLN A 188 4.90 0.53 12.64
CA GLN A 188 6.29 0.45 12.22
C GLN A 188 6.99 -0.84 12.63
N PHE A 189 7.94 -1.26 11.79
CA PHE A 189 8.91 -2.31 12.09
C PHE A 189 10.30 -1.68 12.19
N ASP A 190 11.00 -1.93 13.30
CA ASP A 190 12.40 -1.53 13.50
C ASP A 190 13.36 -2.46 12.72
N GLU A 191 12.98 -3.71 12.55
CA GLU A 191 13.69 -4.75 11.80
C GLU A 191 12.69 -5.80 11.28
N LEU A 192 13.07 -6.57 10.25
CA LEU A 192 12.30 -7.70 9.72
C LEU A 192 13.13 -8.99 9.80
N LYS A 193 12.59 -10.02 10.46
CA LYS A 193 13.27 -11.28 10.78
C LYS A 193 12.65 -12.45 10.06
N GLU A 194 13.52 -13.25 9.43
CA GLU A 194 13.14 -14.50 8.78
C GLU A 194 12.96 -15.59 9.83
N ASN A 195 11.92 -16.41 9.69
CA ASN A 195 11.58 -17.52 10.60
C ASN A 195 11.15 -17.10 12.03
N GLU A 196 10.89 -15.81 12.25
CA GLU A 196 10.29 -15.26 13.47
C GLU A 196 8.98 -14.50 13.12
N ALA A 197 8.09 -14.36 14.11
CA ALA A 197 6.87 -13.56 13.95
C ALA A 197 7.20 -12.07 14.15
N ASN A 198 6.93 -11.25 13.13
CA ASN A 198 7.23 -9.82 13.16
C ASN A 198 5.99 -9.06 13.66
N VAL A 199 6.00 -8.62 14.91
CA VAL A 199 4.90 -7.80 15.47
C VAL A 199 5.25 -6.32 15.29
N ALA A 200 4.37 -5.57 14.62
CA ALA A 200 4.55 -4.14 14.43
C ALA A 200 4.39 -3.35 15.74
N THR A 201 5.03 -2.17 15.83
CA THR A 201 4.74 -1.17 16.87
C THR A 201 3.74 -0.16 16.32
N LEU A 202 2.61 0.04 16.98
CA LEU A 202 1.72 1.17 16.72
C LEU A 202 2.42 2.46 17.18
N VAL A 203 2.74 3.36 16.25
CA VAL A 203 3.46 4.62 16.52
C VAL A 203 2.60 5.87 16.38
N GLY A 204 1.41 5.76 15.77
CA GLY A 204 0.50 6.89 15.58
C GLY A 204 -0.93 6.46 15.26
N LYS A 205 -1.86 7.40 15.43
CA LYS A 205 -3.27 7.28 15.05
C LYS A 205 -3.70 8.54 14.29
N LEU A 206 -4.55 8.36 13.29
CA LEU A 206 -5.14 9.42 12.46
C LEU A 206 -6.69 9.31 12.53
N ASP A 207 -7.37 10.45 12.42
CA ASP A 207 -8.82 10.64 12.65
C ASP A 207 -9.59 11.06 11.37
#